data_AF-A0A957U2W0-F1
#
_entry.id   AF-A0A957U2W0-F1
#
_cell.length_a   1.000
_cell.length_b   1.000
_cell.length_c   1.000
_cell.angle_alpha   90.00
_cell.angle_beta   90.00
_cell.angle_gamma   90.00
#
_symmetry.space_group_name_H-M   'P 1'
#
loop_
_entity.id
_entity.type
_entity.pdbx_description
1 polymer ?
#
loop_
_entity_poly.entity_id
_entity_poly.type
_entity_poly.pdbx_seq_one_letter_code
_entity_poly.pdbx_strand_id
1 'polypeptide(L)' 'MEAKADIGLIGLAVMGQNLVLNMDDHGFTVAVYNRTT' A
#
# COMPACT_ATOMS: atom_id res chain seq x y z
N MET A 1 7.21 -7.01 -17.91
CA MET A 1 7.30 -5.63 -17.38
C MET A 1 6.95 -5.73 -15.92
N GLU A 2 7.85 -5.31 -15.03
CA GLU A 2 7.57 -5.26 -13.59
C GLU A 2 6.51 -4.17 -13.36
N ALA A 3 5.43 -4.48 -12.65
CA ALA A 3 4.39 -3.51 -12.35
C ALA A 3 4.98 -2.45 -11.41
N LYS A 4 5.16 -1.22 -11.92
CA LYS A 4 5.59 -0.09 -11.10
C LYS A 4 4.41 0.41 -10.29
N ALA A 5 4.55 0.40 -8.97
CA ALA A 5 3.66 1.12 -8.08
C ALA A 5 4.08 2.60 -8.01
N ASP A 6 3.11 3.47 -7.76
CA ASP A 6 3.33 4.91 -7.55
C ASP A 6 3.89 5.17 -6.14
N ILE A 7 3.52 4.34 -5.16
CA ILE A 7 3.86 4.50 -3.74
C ILE A 7 4.25 3.15 -3.14
N GLY A 8 5.25 3.15 -2.26
CA GLY A 8 5.60 2.00 -1.42
C GLY A 8 5.23 2.24 0.05
N LEU A 9 4.54 1.30 0.68
CA LEU A 9 4.15 1.34 2.09
C LEU A 9 4.63 0.09 2.85
N ILE A 10 5.33 0.31 3.96
CA ILE A 10 5.80 -0.77 4.85
C ILE A 10 5.05 -0.70 6.18
N GLY A 11 4.32 -1.76 6.51
CA GLY A 11 3.55 -1.89 7.75
C GLY A 11 2.04 -1.78 7.54
N LEU A 12 1.34 -2.91 7.58
CA LEU A 12 -0.12 -3.02 7.43
C LEU A 12 -0.82 -3.27 8.77
N ALA A 13 -0.57 -2.40 9.74
CA ALA A 13 -1.46 -2.29 10.91
C ALA A 13 -2.82 -1.70 10.48
N VAL A 14 -3.74 -1.52 11.43
CA VAL A 14 -5.11 -1.02 11.14
C VAL A 14 -5.09 0.32 10.36
N MET A 15 -4.21 1.26 10.75
CA MET A 15 -4.09 2.53 10.01
C MET A 15 -3.46 2.37 8.62
N GLY A 16 -2.51 1.44 8.45
CA GLY A 16 -1.86 1.22 7.16
C GLY A 16 -2.83 0.70 6.10
N GLN A 17 -3.76 -0.17 6.51
CA GLN A 17 -4.81 -0.68 5.63
C GLN A 17 -5.76 0.44 5.17
N ASN A 18 -6.25 1.26 6.10
CA ASN A 18 -7.14 2.37 5.78
C ASN A 18 -6.49 3.42 4.86
N LEU A 19 -5.19 3.67 5.02
CA LEU A 19 -4.44 4.60 4.16
C LEU A 19 -4.30 4.06 2.73
N VAL A 20 -4.01 2.77 2.57
CA VAL A 20 -3.87 2.14 1.25
C VAL A 20 -5.20 2.12 0.51
N LEU A 21 -6.30 1.80 1.19
CA LEU A 21 -7.63 1.85 0.61
C LEU A 21 -7.99 3.27 0.15
N ASN A 22 -7.68 4.29 0.96
CA ASN A 22 -7.87 5.66 0.56
C ASN A 22 -7.03 6.06 -0.67
N MET A 23 -5.79 5.58 -0.78
CA MET A 23 -4.93 5.83 -1.94
C MET A 23 -5.45 5.13 -3.21
N ASP A 24 -5.93 3.90 -3.07
CA ASP A 24 -6.55 3.13 -4.16
C ASP A 24 -7.82 3.84 -4.68
N ASP A 25 -8.67 4.36 -3.78
CA ASP A 25 -9.85 5.15 -4.14
C ASP A 25 -9.50 6.43 -4.93
N HIS A 26 -8.29 6.96 -4.77
CA HIS A 26 -7.77 8.13 -5.49
C HIS A 26 -6.95 7.76 -6.73
N GLY A 27 -6.91 6.48 -7.10
CA GLY A 27 -6.26 5.99 -8.32
C GLY A 27 -4.75 5.81 -8.24
N PHE A 28 -4.19 5.72 -7.03
CA PHE A 28 -2.76 5.41 -6.85
C PHE A 28 -2.53 3.91 -6.73
N THR A 29 -1.52 3.41 -7.43
CA THR A 29 -1.06 2.03 -7.25
C THR A 29 -0.08 1.98 -6.07
N VAL A 30 -0.43 1.27 -4.99
CA VAL A 30 0.40 1.18 -3.78
C VAL A 30 0.98 -0.23 -3.61
N ALA A 31 2.30 -0.35 -3.59
CA ALA A 31 3.01 -1.56 -3.21
C ALA A 31 3.11 -1.64 -1.69
N VAL A 32 2.66 -2.75 -1.10
CA VAL A 32 2.62 -2.94 0.35
C VAL A 32 3.47 -4.11 0.81
N TYR A 33 4.22 -3.91 1.88
CA TYR A 33 4.95 -4.97 2.57
C TYR A 33 4.68 -4.93 4.07
N ASN A 34 4.32 -6.07 4.66
CA ASN A 34 4.13 -6.19 6.10
C ASN A 34 4.98 -7.33 6.65
N ARG A 35 5.81 -7.02 7.65
CA ARG A 35 6.55 -8.05 8.38
C ARG A 35 5.64 -8.64 9.46
N THR A 36 5.29 -9.91 9.31
CA THR A 36 4.67 -10.70 10.39
C THR A 36 5.75 -11.53 11.09
N THR A 37 5.71 -11.59 12.41
CA THR A 37 6.48 -12.54 13.24
C THR A 37 5.62 -13.73 13.58
#